data_AF-X1V5X5-F1
#
_entry.id   AF-X1V5X5-F1
#
_cell.length_a   1.000
_cell.length_b   1.000
_cell.length_c   1.000
_cell.angle_alpha   90.00
_cell.angle_beta   90.00
_cell.angle_gamma   90.00
#
_symmetry.space_group_name_H-M   'P 1'
#
loop_
_entity.id
_entity.type
_entity.pdbx_description
1 polymer ?
#
loop_
_entity_poly.entity_id
_entity_poly.type
_entity_poly.pdbx_seq_one_letter_code
_entity_poly.pdbx_strand_id
1 'polypeptide(L)' 'MEKAKAIKKVTRLLRHYVPRETPKGTVLNGPYWYGYWQENGRTIKVYLGKELQKELEYLIKKRHKKPGYQQYTWPRPRG' A
#
# COMPACT_ATOMS: atom_id res chain seq x y z
N MET A 1 -6.01 17.97 -2.99
CA MET A 1 -6.81 17.41 -4.11
C MET A 1 -6.10 16.31 -4.90
N GLU A 2 -4.76 16.22 -4.93
CA GLU A 2 -4.03 15.19 -5.71
C GLU A 2 -4.17 13.76 -5.17
N LYS A 3 -4.19 13.57 -3.85
CA LYS A 3 -4.27 12.24 -3.23
C LYS A 3 -5.52 11.47 -3.65
N ALA A 4 -6.68 12.13 -3.71
CA ALA A 4 -7.95 11.51 -4.11
C ALA A 4 -7.94 11.01 -5.56
N LYS A 5 -7.29 11.74 -6.48
CA LYS A 5 -7.11 11.30 -7.87
C LYS A 5 -6.12 10.13 -7.95
N ALA A 6 -5.04 10.16 -7.17
CA ALA A 6 -4.07 9.07 -7.10
C ALA A 6 -4.69 7.78 -6.56
N ILE A 7 -5.54 7.87 -5.53
CA ILE A 7 -6.24 6.73 -4.92
C ILE A 7 -7.07 5.97 -5.96
N LYS A 8 -7.79 6.66 -6.84
CA LYS A 8 -8.59 6.04 -7.91
C LYS A 8 -7.76 5.26 -8.93
N LYS A 9 -6.47 5.58 -9.08
CA LYS A 9 -5.55 4.89 -9.99
C LYS A 9 -4.84 3.70 -9.35
N VAL A 10 -4.90 3.56 -8.03
CA VAL A 10 -4.19 2.48 -7.32
C VAL A 10 -4.72 1.12 -7.76
N THR A 11 -3.83 0.28 -8.29
CA THR A 11 -4.15 -1.09 -8.70
C THR A 11 -3.59 -2.12 -7.73
N ARG A 12 -2.54 -1.77 -6.98
CA ARG A 12 -1.89 -2.66 -6.00
C ARG A 12 -1.62 -1.95 -4.68
N LEU A 13 -1.82 -2.66 -3.58
CA LEU A 13 -1.54 -2.20 -2.22
C LEU A 13 -0.44 -3.03 -1.59
N LEU A 14 0.51 -2.37 -0.94
CA LEU A 14 1.56 -3.01 -0.14
C LEU A 14 1.74 -2.28 1.18
N ARG A 15 2.14 -3.03 2.20
CA ARG A 15 2.43 -2.51 3.53
C ARG A 15 3.95 -2.51 3.73
N HIS A 16 4.55 -1.35 3.88
CA HIS A 16 6.00 -1.23 4.09
C HIS A 16 6.27 -0.80 5.52
N TYR A 17 7.21 -1.48 6.16
CA TYR A 17 7.79 -1.01 7.42
C TYR A 17 8.95 -0.08 7.07
N VAL A 18 8.73 1.22 7.23
CA VAL A 18 9.74 2.24 6.92
C VAL A 18 9.73 3.30 8.01
N PRO A 19 10.90 3.75 8.48
CA PRO A 19 10.97 4.92 9.36
C PRO A 19 10.54 6.15 8.56
N ARG A 20 9.68 6.98 9.14
CA ARG A 20 9.31 8.26 8.54
C ARG A 20 9.45 9.39 9.53
N GLU A 21 10.22 10.40 9.15
CA GLU A 21 10.34 11.62 9.95
C GLU A 21 9.09 12.48 9.74
N THR A 22 8.52 12.93 10.85
CA THR A 22 7.40 13.88 10.86
C THR A 22 7.93 15.31 10.79
N PRO A 23 7.10 16.30 10.41
CA PRO A 23 7.50 17.71 10.44
C PRO A 23 7.95 18.22 11.82
N LYS A 24 7.64 17.47 12.89
CA LYS A 24 8.03 17.75 14.28
C LYS A 24 9.35 17.07 14.69
N GLY A 25 10.07 16.45 13.76
CA GLY A 25 11.32 15.73 14.03
C GLY A 25 11.14 14.36 14.71
N THR A 26 9.90 13.90 14.91
CA THR A 26 9.66 12.56 15.47
C THR A 26 9.74 11.51 14.37
N VAL A 27 10.59 10.49 14.56
CA VAL A 27 10.65 9.31 13.69
C VAL A 27 9.52 8.37 14.05
N LEU A 28 8.54 8.24 13.16
CA LEU A 28 7.49 7.25 13.29
C LEU A 28 7.92 5.95 12.60
N ASN A 29 7.91 4.88 13.38
CA ASN A 29 8.12 3.53 12.88
C ASN A 29 6.78 2.83 12.79
N GLY A 30 6.49 2.24 11.64
CA GLY A 30 5.28 1.44 11.52
C GLY A 30 5.04 0.87 10.15
N PRO A 31 4.07 -0.05 10.06
CA PRO A 31 3.56 -0.51 8.79
C PRO A 31 2.72 0.60 8.17
N TYR A 32 3.18 1.09 7.03
CA TYR A 32 2.47 2.09 6.24
C TYR A 32 1.93 1.49 4.96
N TRP A 33 0.72 1.88 4.61
CA TRP A 33 0.10 1.52 3.34
C TRP A 33 0.62 2.39 2.22
N TYR A 34 1.00 1.72 1.15
CA TYR A 34 1.39 2.34 -0.10
C TYR A 34 0.53 1.78 -1.24
N GLY A 35 0.04 2.69 -2.07
CA GLY A 35 -0.64 2.38 -3.32
C GLY A 35 0.35 2.43 -4.47
N TYR A 36 0.19 1.51 -5.42
CA TYR A 36 1.00 1.39 -6.61
C TYR A 36 0.11 1.33 -7.84
N TRP A 37 0.54 1.99 -8.91
CA TRP A 37 -0.02 1.86 -10.24
C TRP A 37 1.05 2.08 -11.29
N GLN A 38 0.77 1.66 -12.52
CA GLN A 38 1.63 1.99 -13.66
C GLN A 38 1.03 3.15 -14.43
N GLU A 39 1.87 4.13 -14.75
CA GLU A 39 1.51 5.28 -15.56
C GLU A 39 2.70 5.58 -16.48
N ASN A 40 2.46 5.61 -17.79
CA ASN A 40 3.49 5.85 -18.81
C ASN A 40 4.73 4.94 -18.66
N GLY A 41 4.50 3.64 -18.40
CA GLY A 41 5.58 2.66 -18.20
C GLY A 41 6.36 2.80 -16.89
N ARG A 42 6.01 3.75 -16.02
CA ARG A 42 6.63 3.94 -14.71
C ARG A 42 5.72 3.46 -13.60
N THR A 43 6.31 2.82 -12.59
CA THR A 43 5.59 2.46 -11.37
C THR A 43 5.53 3.66 -10.44
N ILE A 44 4.34 4.19 -10.20
CA ILE A 44 4.10 5.28 -9.27
C ILE A 44 3.75 4.71 -7.90
N LYS A 45 4.33 5.30 -6.85
CA LYS A 45 4.07 4.96 -5.45
C LYS A 45 3.42 6.13 -4.74
N VAL A 46 2.31 5.90 -4.07
CA VAL A 46 1.65 6.90 -3.20
C VAL A 46 1.57 6.41 -1.76
N TYR A 47 1.87 7.29 -0.81
CA TYR A 47 1.66 7.03 0.61
C TYR A 47 0.18 7.20 0.97
N LEU A 48 -0.43 6.14 1.49
CA LEU A 48 -1.85 6.14 1.85
C LEU A 48 -2.06 6.48 3.33
N GLY A 49 -1.14 6.07 4.20
CA GLY A 49 -1.26 6.29 5.65
C GLY A 49 -0.85 5.07 6.45
N LYS A 50 -0.99 5.17 7.77
CA LYS A 50 -0.91 4.01 8.68
C LYS A 50 -2.17 3.14 8.58
N GLU A 51 -3.31 3.77 8.32
CA GLU A 51 -4.60 3.12 8.12
C GLU A 51 -4.91 3.02 6.62
N LEU A 52 -5.51 1.90 6.23
CA LEU A 52 -5.99 1.73 4.86
C LEU A 52 -7.31 2.48 4.70
N GLN A 53 -7.44 3.25 3.64
CA GLN A 53 -8.70 3.90 3.32
C GLN A 53 -9.76 2.86 2.92
N LYS A 54 -10.98 3.01 3.42
CA LYS A 54 -12.10 2.09 3.16
C LYS A 54 -12.35 1.87 1.66
N GLU A 55 -12.20 2.93 0.86
CA GLU A 55 -12.32 2.89 -0.59
C GLU A 55 -11.30 1.96 -1.27
N LEU A 56 -10.22 1.56 -0.59
CA LEU A 56 -9.17 0.68 -1.11
C LEU A 56 -9.23 -0.74 -0.53
N GLU A 57 -10.07 -0.98 0.49
CA GLU A 57 -10.26 -2.33 1.07
C GLU A 57 -10.69 -3.36 0.02
N TYR A 58 -11.48 -2.95 -0.98
CA TYR A 58 -11.95 -3.86 -2.01
C TYR A 58 -10.80 -4.47 -2.81
N LEU A 59 -9.66 -3.80 -2.95
CA LEU A 59 -8.49 -4.33 -3.66
C LEU A 59 -7.86 -5.50 -2.90
N ILE A 60 -7.84 -5.43 -1.57
CA ILE A 60 -7.38 -6.54 -0.72
C ILE A 60 -8.41 -7.67 -0.78
N LYS A 61 -9.70 -7.36 -0.59
CA LYS A 61 -10.78 -8.36 -0.60
C LYS A 61 -10.90 -9.08 -1.95
N LYS A 62 -10.76 -8.38 -3.07
CA LYS A 62 -10.75 -8.97 -4.43
C LYS A 62 -9.47 -9.75 -4.72
N ARG A 63 -8.32 -9.40 -4.12
CA ARG A 63 -7.07 -10.17 -4.27
C ARG A 63 -7.21 -11.61 -3.78
N HIS A 64 -7.95 -11.83 -2.69
CA HIS A 64 -8.26 -13.17 -2.20
C HIS A 64 -9.22 -13.97 -3.08
N LYS A 65 -9.98 -13.31 -3.97
CA LYS A 65 -10.96 -13.95 -4.86
C LYS A 65 -10.41 -14.32 -6.25
N LYS A 66 -9.16 -13.96 -6.58
CA LYS A 66 -8.53 -14.42 -7.82
C LYS A 66 -7.96 -15.84 -7.62
N PRO A 67 -8.44 -16.86 -8.34
CA PRO A 67 -7.84 -18.19 -8.30
C PRO A 67 -6.36 -18.08 -8.71
N GLY A 68 -5.46 -18.56 -7.84
CA GLY A 68 -4.00 -18.47 -8.01
C GLY A 68 -3.26 -17.58 -7.00
N TYR A 69 -3.95 -16.76 -6.18
CA TYR A 69 -3.32 -15.93 -5.14
C TYR A 69 -3.30 -16.57 -3.73
N GLN A 70 -3.66 -17.85 -3.59
CA GLN A 70 -3.63 -18.59 -2.31
C GLN A 70 -2.23 -18.68 -1.68
N GLN A 71 -1.15 -18.40 -2.42
CA GLN A 71 0.23 -18.56 -1.94
C GLN A 71 0.97 -17.25 -1.58
N TYR A 72 0.33 -16.08 -1.56
CA TYR A 72 0.99 -14.85 -1.10
C TYR A 72 0.93 -14.72 0.43
N THR A 73 1.51 -15.70 1.13
CA THR A 73 1.97 -15.48 2.50
C THR A 73 2.98 -14.34 2.47
N TRP A 74 2.71 -13.27 3.24
CA TRP A 74 3.76 -12.34 3.67
C TRP A 74 5.03 -13.11 4.01
N PRO A 75 6.25 -12.61 3.70
CA PRO A 75 7.47 -13.32 4.05
C PRO A 75 7.41 -13.67 5.53
N ARG A 76 7.27 -14.96 5.85
CA ARG A 76 7.50 -15.45 7.20
C ARG A 76 8.92 -15.00 7.57
N PRO A 77 9.15 -14.47 8.78
CA PRO A 77 10.53 -14.32 9.23
C PRO A 77 11.15 -15.72 9.16
N ARG A 78 12.29 -15.84 8.47
CA ARG A 78 13.08 -17.07 8.52
C ARG A 78 13.43 -17.27 9.98
N GLY A 79 13.00 -18.40 10.54
CA GLY A 79 13.59 -18.94 11.77
C GLY A 79 15.04 -19.32 11.51
#